data_AF-A0A433IIY7-F1
#
_entry.id   AF-A0A433IIY7-F1
#
_cell.length_a   1.000
_cell.length_b   1.000
_cell.length_c   1.000
_cell.angle_alpha   90.00
_cell.angle_beta   90.00
_cell.angle_gamma   90.00
#
_symmetry.space_group_name_H-M   'P 1'
#
loop_
_entity.id
_entity.type
_entity.pdbx_description
1 polymer ?
#
loop_
_entity_poly.entity_id
_entity_poly.type
_entity_poly.pdbx_seq_one_letter_code
_entity_poly.pdbx_strand_id
1 'polypeptide(L)'
;LGRRATGPRTAIAARAQRYWLTDPRYAAGLIIIPLMAVLLWFTGGMAAEGGPGLGLLLVLGPITAWSLAYSISADIAYDHTAFHLHVVSGVRGVDDRWGRVLGLAGWGVPMILLVTTATVAAAGDWSLLAPMLGLALGLFGTTAGLSALVSARFVYPVPKPGDSPFKTPQGAAMRTMLVQGASLLVSLALAVPFLAPFVVWLVTGAAVWGWVTVALGFAWGAVALWLGVRLGARWYDRAQAETYQAVAAF
;
A
#
# COMPACT_ATOMS: atom_id res chain seq x y z
N LEU A 1 2.30 17.97 -1.76
CA LEU A 1 1.56 18.82 -0.77
C LEU A 1 1.97 20.30 -0.71
N GLY A 2 2.99 20.82 -1.42
CA GLY A 2 3.27 22.27 -1.53
C GLY A 2 3.58 23.06 -0.23
N ARG A 3 3.34 22.47 0.95
CA ARG A 3 3.60 23.08 2.25
C ARG A 3 5.08 22.96 2.61
N ARG A 4 5.60 24.00 3.26
CA ARG A 4 6.96 23.99 3.85
C ARG A 4 7.05 22.87 4.87
N ALA A 5 8.14 22.11 4.86
CA ALA A 5 8.42 21.12 5.88
C ALA A 5 8.67 21.84 7.21
N THR A 6 7.76 21.69 8.17
CA THR A 6 7.82 22.36 9.50
C THR A 6 8.40 21.45 10.58
N GLY A 7 8.63 20.17 10.27
CA GLY A 7 9.27 19.20 11.16
C GLY A 7 9.63 17.89 10.46
N PRO A 8 10.28 16.95 11.16
CA PRO A 8 10.86 15.74 10.56
C PRO A 8 9.85 14.93 9.74
N ARG A 9 8.65 14.68 10.29
CA ARG A 9 7.55 13.96 9.59
C ARG A 9 7.22 14.58 8.24
N THR A 10 7.03 15.89 8.21
CA THR A 10 6.63 16.61 6.99
C THR A 10 7.75 16.71 5.97
N ALA A 11 9.00 16.80 6.43
CA ALA A 11 10.17 16.77 5.55
C ALA A 11 10.30 15.40 4.86
N ILE A 12 10.14 14.33 5.62
CA ILE A 12 10.20 12.95 5.11
C ILE A 12 9.03 12.68 4.17
N ALA A 13 7.81 13.14 4.50
CA ALA A 13 6.65 13.03 3.62
C ALA A 13 6.84 13.77 2.29
N ALA A 14 7.38 14.99 2.32
CA ALA A 14 7.67 15.76 1.10
C ALA A 14 8.74 15.08 0.24
N ARG A 15 9.79 14.52 0.86
CA ARG A 15 10.81 13.72 0.17
C ARG A 15 10.22 12.46 -0.46
N ALA A 16 9.43 11.70 0.29
CA ALA A 16 8.78 10.49 -0.20
C ALA A 16 7.86 10.80 -1.40
N GLN A 17 7.09 11.89 -1.35
CA GLN A 17 6.29 12.37 -2.49
C GLN A 17 7.13 12.69 -3.72
N ARG A 18 8.33 13.25 -3.54
CA ARG A 18 9.25 13.49 -4.64
C ARG A 18 9.72 12.17 -5.28
N TYR A 19 10.03 11.15 -4.48
CA TYR A 19 10.42 9.84 -5.00
C TYR A 19 9.33 9.20 -5.85
N TRP A 20 8.07 9.30 -5.45
CA TRP A 20 6.95 8.85 -6.26
C TRP A 20 6.89 9.45 -7.67
N LEU A 21 7.43 10.66 -7.86
CA LEU A 21 7.46 11.35 -9.14
C LEU A 21 8.76 11.16 -9.93
N THR A 22 9.89 10.97 -9.22
CA THR A 22 11.21 11.00 -9.85
C THR A 22 11.92 9.65 -9.87
N ASP A 23 11.50 8.69 -9.04
CA ASP A 23 12.15 7.39 -8.91
C ASP A 23 11.35 6.31 -9.65
N PRO A 24 11.87 5.75 -10.76
CA PRO A 24 11.16 4.78 -11.58
C PRO A 24 10.89 3.46 -10.84
N ARG A 25 11.59 3.16 -9.74
CA ARG A 25 11.37 1.94 -8.94
C ARG A 25 9.98 1.92 -8.31
N TYR A 26 9.49 3.08 -7.89
CA TYR A 26 8.15 3.24 -7.33
C TYR A 26 7.07 3.03 -8.40
N ALA A 27 7.27 3.58 -9.60
CA ALA A 27 6.34 3.44 -10.72
C ALA A 27 6.27 1.98 -11.24
N ALA A 28 7.41 1.29 -11.29
CA ALA A 28 7.47 -0.10 -11.77
C ALA A 28 6.63 -1.05 -10.90
N GLY A 29 6.62 -0.85 -9.58
CA GLY A 29 5.77 -1.63 -8.66
C GLY A 29 4.27 -1.41 -8.90
N LEU A 30 3.87 -0.31 -9.53
CA LEU A 30 2.47 0.05 -9.79
C LEU A 30 1.98 -0.36 -11.17
N ILE A 31 2.84 -0.91 -12.04
CA ILE A 31 2.44 -1.43 -13.36
C ILE A 31 1.38 -2.53 -13.24
N ILE A 32 1.32 -3.21 -12.10
CA ILE A 32 0.28 -4.19 -11.82
C ILE A 32 -1.13 -3.59 -11.89
N ILE A 33 -1.32 -2.31 -11.54
CA ILE A 33 -2.63 -1.66 -11.52
C ILE A 33 -3.22 -1.54 -12.95
N PRO A 34 -2.58 -0.86 -13.93
CA PRO A 34 -3.10 -0.81 -15.29
C PRO A 34 -3.14 -2.18 -15.96
N LEU A 35 -2.18 -3.07 -15.66
CA LEU A 35 -2.19 -4.44 -16.18
C LEU A 35 -3.44 -5.20 -15.70
N MET A 36 -3.76 -5.13 -14.40
CA MET A 36 -4.97 -5.75 -13.85
C MET A 36 -6.22 -5.06 -14.35
N ALA A 37 -6.22 -3.74 -14.55
CA ALA A 37 -7.36 -3.04 -15.14
C ALA A 37 -7.70 -3.59 -16.53
N VAL A 38 -6.69 -3.73 -17.39
CA VAL A 38 -6.85 -4.29 -18.75
C VAL A 38 -7.29 -5.75 -18.68
N LEU A 39 -6.63 -6.57 -17.86
CA LEU A 39 -6.98 -7.98 -17.70
C LEU A 39 -8.43 -8.15 -17.25
N LEU A 40 -8.84 -7.45 -16.19
CA LEU A 40 -10.18 -7.54 -15.62
C LEU A 40 -11.25 -6.99 -16.57
N TRP A 41 -10.91 -5.97 -17.37
CA TRP A 41 -11.79 -5.46 -18.43
C TRP A 41 -12.10 -6.54 -19.47
N PHE A 42 -11.06 -7.20 -20.00
CA PHE A 42 -11.24 -8.23 -21.02
C PHE A 42 -11.87 -9.50 -20.46
N THR A 43 -11.43 -9.99 -19.30
CA THR A 43 -12.01 -11.20 -18.70
C THR A 43 -13.46 -10.99 -18.31
N GLY A 44 -13.80 -9.81 -17.76
CA GLY A 44 -15.17 -9.42 -17.47
C GLY A 44 -16.03 -9.34 -18.73
N GLY A 45 -15.52 -8.73 -19.80
CA GLY A 45 -16.22 -8.63 -21.09
C GLY A 45 -16.44 -9.98 -21.77
N MET A 46 -15.51 -10.93 -21.66
CA MET A 46 -15.63 -12.27 -22.25
C MET A 46 -16.53 -13.22 -21.44
N ALA A 47 -16.62 -13.04 -20.12
CA ALA A 47 -17.42 -13.90 -19.25
C ALA A 47 -18.94 -13.63 -19.33
N ALA A 48 -19.34 -12.53 -19.96
CA ALA A 48 -20.73 -12.10 -19.99
C ALA A 48 -21.37 -12.38 -21.36
N GLU A 49 -22.02 -13.54 -21.49
CA GLU A 49 -23.04 -13.77 -22.52
C GLU A 49 -24.28 -12.88 -22.22
N GLY A 50 -24.20 -11.57 -22.46
CA GLY A 50 -25.38 -10.68 -22.39
C GLY A 50 -25.22 -9.27 -21.82
N GLY A 51 -24.01 -8.78 -21.53
CA GLY A 51 -23.80 -7.40 -21.09
C GLY A 51 -22.35 -7.12 -20.68
N PRO A 52 -21.91 -5.88 -20.42
CA PRO A 52 -20.52 -5.65 -20.07
C PRO A 52 -20.28 -6.20 -18.65
N GLY A 53 -19.53 -7.30 -18.53
CA GLY A 53 -19.20 -7.98 -17.27
C GLY A 53 -18.21 -7.20 -16.39
N LEU A 54 -18.55 -5.94 -16.09
CA LEU A 54 -17.73 -4.97 -15.36
C LEU A 54 -17.66 -5.26 -13.85
N GLY A 55 -18.37 -6.28 -13.36
CA GLY A 55 -18.34 -6.68 -11.95
C GLY A 55 -16.92 -7.04 -11.46
N LEU A 56 -16.09 -7.63 -12.32
CA LEU A 56 -14.69 -7.95 -11.98
C LEU A 56 -13.82 -6.69 -11.82
N LEU A 57 -14.16 -5.58 -12.47
CA LEU A 57 -13.40 -4.32 -12.36
C LEU A 57 -13.53 -3.66 -10.98
N LEU A 58 -14.59 -3.95 -10.23
CA LEU A 58 -14.78 -3.44 -8.86
C LEU A 58 -13.61 -3.82 -7.94
N VAL A 59 -12.98 -4.97 -8.20
CA VAL A 59 -11.82 -5.46 -7.43
C VAL A 59 -10.57 -4.59 -7.63
N LEU A 60 -10.53 -3.77 -8.69
CA LEU A 60 -9.40 -2.89 -8.98
C LEU A 60 -9.17 -1.83 -7.90
N GLY A 61 -10.23 -1.36 -7.22
CA GLY A 61 -10.11 -0.45 -6.07
C GLY A 61 -9.28 -1.04 -4.92
N PRO A 62 -9.68 -2.21 -4.36
CA PRO A 62 -8.89 -2.96 -3.39
C PRO A 62 -7.48 -3.33 -3.89
N ILE A 63 -7.30 -3.77 -5.14
CA ILE A 63 -5.97 -4.07 -5.71
C ILE A 63 -5.08 -2.83 -5.70
N THR A 64 -5.63 -1.68 -6.07
CA THR A 64 -4.92 -0.40 -6.05
C THR A 64 -4.51 -0.03 -4.63
N ALA A 65 -5.43 -0.16 -3.67
CA ALA A 65 -5.16 0.11 -2.26
C ALA A 65 -4.03 -0.77 -1.70
N TRP A 66 -4.09 -2.08 -1.94
CA TRP A 66 -3.06 -3.01 -1.51
C TRP A 66 -1.72 -2.74 -2.19
N SER A 67 -1.70 -2.56 -3.51
CA SER A 67 -0.46 -2.35 -4.27
C SER A 67 0.28 -1.09 -3.84
N LEU A 68 -0.46 0.02 -3.65
CA LEU A 68 0.07 1.28 -3.15
C LEU A 68 0.59 1.17 -1.71
N ALA A 69 -0.14 0.49 -0.83
CA ALA A 69 0.27 0.34 0.57
C ALA A 69 1.41 -0.67 0.73
N TYR A 70 1.46 -1.69 -0.11
CA TYR A 70 2.54 -2.67 -0.14
C TYR A 70 3.84 -2.05 -0.64
N SER A 71 3.80 -1.14 -1.62
CA SER A 71 5.02 -0.58 -2.21
C SER A 71 5.96 0.07 -1.19
N ILE A 72 5.41 0.67 -0.12
CA ILE A 72 6.22 1.29 0.95
C ILE A 72 6.87 0.25 1.88
N SER A 73 6.69 -1.05 1.65
CA SER A 73 7.47 -2.12 2.29
C SER A 73 8.94 -2.07 1.85
N ALA A 74 9.22 -1.50 0.67
CA ALA A 74 10.56 -1.35 0.11
C ALA A 74 11.23 -0.01 0.47
N ASP A 75 10.53 0.91 1.14
CA ASP A 75 10.94 2.31 1.28
C ASP A 75 12.33 2.50 1.93
N ILE A 76 12.65 1.73 2.99
CA ILE A 76 14.00 1.77 3.58
C ILE A 76 15.03 1.25 2.57
N ALA A 77 14.73 0.14 1.90
CA ALA A 77 15.65 -0.47 0.94
C ALA A 77 15.94 0.49 -0.22
N TYR A 78 14.91 1.21 -0.70
CA TYR A 78 15.04 2.21 -1.76
C TYR A 78 15.86 3.44 -1.36
N ASP A 79 15.91 3.78 -0.07
CA ASP A 79 16.77 4.87 0.42
C ASP A 79 18.27 4.55 0.25
N HIS A 80 18.65 3.27 0.16
CA HIS A 80 20.04 2.83 0.01
C HIS A 80 20.98 3.58 0.98
N THR A 81 22.14 4.06 0.53
CA THR A 81 23.07 4.85 1.35
C THR A 81 22.48 6.17 1.85
N ALA A 82 21.44 6.73 1.21
CA ALA A 82 20.80 7.97 1.67
C ALA A 82 20.12 7.81 3.04
N PHE A 83 19.86 6.57 3.47
CA PHE A 83 19.34 6.26 4.79
C PHE A 83 20.25 6.76 5.93
N HIS A 84 21.56 6.93 5.68
CA HIS A 84 22.50 7.46 6.68
C HIS A 84 22.04 8.81 7.26
N LEU A 85 21.38 9.66 6.46
CA LEU A 85 20.90 10.97 6.90
C LEU A 85 19.88 10.87 8.03
N HIS A 86 19.04 9.82 8.02
CA HIS A 86 18.08 9.61 9.09
C HIS A 86 18.76 9.14 10.38
N VAL A 87 19.81 8.33 10.25
CA VAL A 87 20.60 7.82 11.38
C VAL A 87 21.40 8.95 12.03
N VAL A 88 22.19 9.71 11.26
CA VAL A 88 23.05 10.78 11.83
C VAL A 88 22.24 11.98 12.32
N SER A 89 21.06 12.23 11.75
CA SER A 89 20.17 13.30 12.23
C SER A 89 19.32 12.87 13.44
N GLY A 90 19.46 11.64 13.93
CA GLY A 90 18.71 11.14 15.08
C GLY A 90 17.19 11.15 14.86
N VAL A 91 16.73 10.83 13.64
CA VAL A 91 15.30 10.82 13.33
C VAL A 91 14.62 9.73 14.16
N ARG A 92 13.58 10.11 14.91
CA ARG A 92 12.76 9.17 15.66
C ARG A 92 12.01 8.26 14.68
N GLY A 93 11.93 6.97 14.97
CA GLY A 93 11.25 6.00 14.13
C GLY A 93 9.80 6.34 13.88
N VAL A 94 9.10 6.89 14.88
CA VAL A 94 7.72 7.35 14.70
C VAL A 94 7.62 8.47 13.67
N ASP A 95 8.62 9.35 13.56
CA ASP A 95 8.60 10.46 12.64
C ASP A 95 8.92 10.02 11.22
N ASP A 96 9.87 9.09 11.07
CA ASP A 96 10.17 8.48 9.78
C ASP A 96 8.99 7.65 9.25
N ARG A 97 8.45 6.74 10.07
CA ARG A 97 7.36 5.85 9.64
C ARG A 97 6.10 6.63 9.24
N TRP A 98 5.67 7.59 10.07
CA TRP A 98 4.54 8.45 9.71
C TRP A 98 4.86 9.33 8.50
N GLY A 99 6.09 9.84 8.37
CA GLY A 99 6.50 10.62 7.21
C GLY A 99 6.30 9.86 5.90
N ARG A 100 6.74 8.59 5.83
CA ARG A 100 6.56 7.74 4.64
C ARG A 100 5.10 7.44 4.33
N VAL A 101 4.33 7.04 5.36
CA VAL A 101 2.89 6.78 5.24
C VAL A 101 2.15 8.03 4.76
N LEU A 102 2.43 9.20 5.32
CA LEU A 102 1.81 10.47 4.90
C LEU A 102 2.24 10.87 3.49
N GLY A 103 3.48 10.58 3.12
CA GLY A 103 4.00 10.78 1.76
C GLY A 103 3.16 10.03 0.73
N LEU A 104 2.93 8.74 0.96
CA LEU A 104 2.04 7.91 0.15
C LEU A 104 0.58 8.38 0.23
N ALA A 105 0.02 8.49 1.43
CA ALA A 105 -1.41 8.78 1.63
C ALA A 105 -1.85 10.10 0.97
N GLY A 106 -0.95 11.09 0.90
CA GLY A 106 -1.24 12.39 0.29
C GLY A 106 -1.66 12.34 -1.18
N TRP A 107 -1.31 11.29 -1.93
CA TRP A 107 -1.75 11.10 -3.32
C TRP A 107 -2.38 9.72 -3.55
N GLY A 108 -1.95 8.70 -2.81
CA GLY A 108 -2.46 7.33 -2.90
C GLY A 108 -3.92 7.22 -2.47
N VAL A 109 -4.35 7.90 -1.40
CA VAL A 109 -5.77 7.91 -1.00
C VAL A 109 -6.65 8.54 -2.08
N PRO A 110 -6.34 9.74 -2.62
CA PRO A 110 -7.05 10.29 -3.79
C PRO A 110 -7.13 9.31 -4.97
N MET A 111 -6.04 8.60 -5.28
CA MET A 111 -6.02 7.60 -6.36
C MET A 111 -6.98 6.43 -6.05
N ILE A 112 -6.98 5.90 -4.83
CA ILE A 112 -7.88 4.83 -4.40
C ILE A 112 -9.35 5.27 -4.53
N LEU A 113 -9.66 6.50 -4.09
CA LEU A 113 -11.00 7.06 -4.23
C LEU A 113 -11.39 7.16 -5.71
N LEU A 114 -10.50 7.68 -6.56
CA LEU A 114 -10.74 7.84 -7.98
C LEU A 114 -11.00 6.49 -8.68
N VAL A 115 -10.09 5.52 -8.51
CA VAL A 115 -10.20 4.20 -9.15
C VAL A 115 -11.45 3.45 -8.67
N THR A 116 -11.71 3.47 -7.36
CA THR A 116 -12.90 2.81 -6.79
C THR A 116 -14.19 3.46 -7.29
N THR A 117 -14.24 4.80 -7.31
CA THR A 117 -15.42 5.52 -7.82
C THR A 117 -15.61 5.28 -9.32
N ALA A 118 -14.54 5.29 -10.12
CA ALA A 118 -14.60 5.07 -11.55
C ALA A 118 -15.10 3.66 -11.90
N THR A 119 -14.64 2.64 -11.16
CA THR A 119 -15.09 1.25 -11.37
C THR A 119 -16.53 1.03 -10.93
N VAL A 120 -16.97 1.67 -9.85
CA VAL A 120 -18.39 1.67 -9.44
C VAL A 120 -19.27 2.39 -10.45
N ALA A 121 -18.82 3.56 -10.94
CA ALA A 121 -19.53 4.30 -11.99
C ALA A 121 -19.67 3.47 -13.27
N ALA A 122 -18.61 2.75 -13.66
CA ALA A 122 -18.64 1.84 -14.80
C ALA A 122 -19.62 0.67 -14.60
N ALA A 123 -19.72 0.15 -13.37
CA ALA A 123 -20.69 -0.89 -13.01
C ALA A 123 -22.14 -0.39 -13.00
N GLY A 124 -22.37 0.92 -12.91
CA GLY A 124 -23.71 1.54 -12.91
C GLY A 124 -24.49 1.42 -11.60
N ASP A 125 -23.94 0.75 -10.59
CA ASP A 125 -24.58 0.55 -9.29
C ASP A 125 -23.86 1.32 -8.17
N TRP A 126 -24.38 2.50 -7.85
CA TRP A 126 -23.82 3.38 -6.83
C TRP A 126 -24.01 2.86 -5.40
N SER A 127 -24.85 1.85 -5.18
CA SER A 127 -24.98 1.21 -3.86
C SER A 127 -23.68 0.52 -3.42
N LEU A 128 -22.84 0.15 -4.40
CA LEU A 128 -21.55 -0.50 -4.18
C LEU A 128 -20.47 0.47 -3.68
N LEU A 129 -20.65 1.78 -3.85
CA LEU A 129 -19.59 2.76 -3.60
C LEU A 129 -19.12 2.76 -2.15
N ALA A 130 -20.04 2.91 -1.21
CA ALA A 130 -19.71 2.96 0.21
C ALA A 130 -18.98 1.70 0.69
N PRO A 131 -19.52 0.47 0.53
CA PRO A 131 -18.83 -0.75 0.96
C PRO A 131 -17.49 -0.97 0.26
N MET A 132 -17.37 -0.65 -1.04
CA MET A 132 -16.10 -0.71 -1.77
C MET A 132 -15.04 0.24 -1.20
N LEU A 133 -15.42 1.49 -0.88
CA LEU A 133 -14.52 2.44 -0.26
C LEU A 133 -14.09 1.99 1.14
N GLY A 134 -15.03 1.45 1.94
CA GLY A 134 -14.72 0.84 3.24
C GLY A 134 -13.68 -0.28 3.14
N LEU A 135 -13.89 -1.20 2.19
CA LEU A 135 -12.99 -2.31 1.90
C LEU A 135 -11.61 -1.82 1.45
N ALA A 136 -11.56 -0.92 0.46
CA ALA A 136 -10.31 -0.42 -0.11
C ALA A 136 -9.49 0.40 0.90
N LEU A 137 -10.13 1.30 1.65
CA LEU A 137 -9.44 2.13 2.64
C LEU A 137 -9.03 1.34 3.89
N GLY A 138 -9.83 0.34 4.28
CA GLY A 138 -9.43 -0.63 5.31
C GLY A 138 -8.18 -1.41 4.90
N LEU A 139 -8.17 -1.92 3.66
CA LEU A 139 -7.04 -2.65 3.10
C LEU A 139 -5.79 -1.77 2.95
N PHE A 140 -5.97 -0.49 2.56
CA PHE A 140 -4.87 0.48 2.55
C PHE A 140 -4.27 0.65 3.95
N GLY A 141 -5.10 0.88 4.97
CA GLY A 141 -4.64 1.08 6.35
C GLY A 141 -3.92 -0.14 6.94
N THR A 142 -4.51 -1.34 6.80
CA THR A 142 -3.88 -2.58 7.30
C THR A 142 -2.56 -2.87 6.59
N THR A 143 -2.54 -2.77 5.26
CA THR A 143 -1.35 -3.07 4.47
C THR A 143 -0.27 -2.01 4.69
N ALA A 144 -0.61 -0.72 4.82
CA ALA A 144 0.37 0.33 5.10
C ALA A 144 0.97 0.18 6.50
N GLY A 145 0.17 -0.25 7.48
CA GLY A 145 0.66 -0.63 8.81
C GLY A 145 1.64 -1.80 8.76
N LEU A 146 1.27 -2.87 8.03
CA LEU A 146 2.14 -4.01 7.81
C LEU A 146 3.45 -3.60 7.14
N SER A 147 3.39 -2.83 6.06
CA SER A 147 4.56 -2.32 5.33
C SER A 147 5.46 -1.43 6.20
N ALA A 148 4.89 -0.62 7.09
CA ALA A 148 5.67 0.20 8.02
C ALA A 148 6.52 -0.65 8.99
N LEU A 149 6.00 -1.82 9.39
CA LEU A 149 6.73 -2.80 10.20
C LEU A 149 7.72 -3.60 9.36
N VAL A 150 7.28 -4.17 8.24
CA VAL A 150 8.08 -5.03 7.37
C VAL A 150 9.29 -4.28 6.83
N SER A 151 9.11 -3.05 6.35
CA SER A 151 10.22 -2.22 5.84
C SER A 151 11.29 -1.93 6.89
N ALA A 152 10.92 -1.85 8.18
CA ALA A 152 11.87 -1.65 9.27
C ALA A 152 12.59 -2.95 9.66
N ARG A 153 11.90 -4.09 9.59
CA ARG A 153 12.38 -5.36 10.14
C ARG A 153 13.08 -6.25 9.12
N PHE A 154 12.61 -6.23 7.87
CA PHE A 154 12.96 -7.19 6.82
C PHE A 154 13.35 -6.45 5.55
N VAL A 155 14.49 -5.76 5.59
CA VAL A 155 15.05 -5.14 4.38
C VAL A 155 15.56 -6.24 3.45
N TYR A 156 15.26 -6.11 2.16
CA TYR A 156 15.68 -7.02 1.11
C TYR A 156 16.38 -6.26 -0.04
N PRO A 157 17.19 -6.96 -0.85
CA PRO A 157 17.86 -6.33 -1.98
C PRO A 157 16.84 -5.80 -3.01
N VAL A 158 17.02 -4.55 -3.42
CA VAL A 158 16.21 -3.85 -4.42
C VAL A 158 17.10 -3.25 -5.51
N PRO A 159 16.58 -2.89 -6.69
CA PRO A 159 17.35 -2.15 -7.70
C PRO A 159 18.00 -0.90 -7.09
N LYS A 160 19.28 -0.67 -7.40
CA LYS A 160 20.02 0.49 -6.87
C LYS A 160 19.51 1.80 -7.47
N PRO A 161 19.75 2.94 -6.82
CA PRO A 161 19.50 4.24 -7.44
C PRO A 161 20.22 4.34 -8.80
N GLY A 162 19.47 4.66 -9.86
CA GLY A 162 19.99 4.75 -11.23
C GLY A 162 19.99 3.45 -12.03
N ASP A 163 19.78 2.29 -11.40
CA ASP A 163 19.54 1.03 -12.12
C ASP A 163 18.13 1.02 -12.76
N SER A 164 17.96 0.16 -13.76
CA SER A 164 16.63 -0.15 -14.29
C SER A 164 15.72 -0.68 -13.16
N PRO A 165 14.46 -0.22 -13.06
CA PRO A 165 13.57 -0.65 -11.99
C PRO A 165 13.15 -2.12 -12.09
N PHE A 166 13.36 -2.77 -13.24
CA PHE A 166 13.10 -4.20 -13.45
C PHE A 166 14.34 -5.08 -13.21
N LYS A 167 15.49 -4.47 -12.91
CA LYS A 167 16.72 -5.21 -12.62
C LYS A 167 16.56 -5.93 -11.28
N THR A 168 16.54 -7.25 -11.30
CA THR A 168 16.46 -8.04 -10.07
C THR A 168 17.86 -8.34 -9.56
N PRO A 169 18.24 -7.93 -8.34
CA PRO A 169 19.53 -8.32 -7.77
C PRO A 169 19.66 -9.84 -7.71
N GLN A 170 20.86 -10.38 -7.96
CA GLN A 170 21.07 -11.83 -7.95
C GLN A 170 20.68 -12.42 -6.59
N GLY A 171 19.90 -13.51 -6.62
CA GLY A 171 19.38 -14.19 -5.42
C GLY A 171 18.22 -13.46 -4.70
N ALA A 172 17.78 -12.30 -5.17
CA ALA A 172 16.69 -11.55 -4.56
C ALA A 172 15.29 -12.03 -4.98
N ALA A 173 15.16 -12.63 -6.18
CA ALA A 173 13.85 -13.00 -6.75
C ALA A 173 13.00 -13.86 -5.79
N MET A 174 13.54 -14.97 -5.30
CA MET A 174 12.83 -15.87 -4.37
C MET A 174 12.47 -15.15 -3.05
N ARG A 175 13.38 -14.33 -2.51
CA ARG A 175 13.13 -13.58 -1.27
C ARG A 175 12.02 -12.55 -1.46
N THR A 176 12.05 -11.81 -2.56
CA THR A 176 11.01 -10.83 -2.91
C THR A 176 9.66 -11.51 -3.09
N MET A 177 9.61 -12.66 -3.77
CA MET A 177 8.37 -13.44 -3.93
C MET A 177 7.82 -13.93 -2.58
N LEU A 178 8.69 -14.43 -1.69
CA LEU A 178 8.29 -14.88 -0.36
C LEU A 178 7.78 -13.71 0.50
N VAL A 179 8.47 -12.56 0.50
CA VAL A 179 8.04 -11.38 1.25
C VAL A 179 6.73 -10.84 0.70
N GLN A 180 6.58 -10.76 -0.62
CA GLN A 180 5.35 -10.29 -1.27
C GLN A 180 4.19 -11.24 -0.98
N GLY A 181 4.38 -12.55 -1.17
CA GLY A 181 3.38 -13.58 -0.90
C GLY A 181 2.96 -13.61 0.56
N ALA A 182 3.92 -13.59 1.48
CA ALA A 182 3.65 -13.50 2.92
C ALA A 182 2.91 -12.20 3.27
N SER A 183 3.31 -11.07 2.68
CA SER A 183 2.64 -9.79 2.92
C SER A 183 1.21 -9.80 2.42
N LEU A 184 0.93 -10.42 1.27
CA LEU A 184 -0.42 -10.61 0.76
C LEU A 184 -1.26 -11.46 1.72
N LEU A 185 -0.75 -12.63 2.14
CA LEU A 185 -1.45 -13.53 3.05
C LEU A 185 -1.75 -12.88 4.40
N VAL A 186 -0.77 -12.18 4.98
CA VAL A 186 -0.95 -11.45 6.24
C VAL A 186 -1.92 -10.29 6.07
N SER A 187 -1.86 -9.57 4.94
CA SER A 187 -2.81 -8.48 4.64
C SER A 187 -4.25 -9.00 4.53
N LEU A 188 -4.45 -10.16 3.89
CA LEU A 188 -5.75 -10.82 3.78
C LEU A 188 -6.26 -11.28 5.14
N ALA A 189 -5.40 -11.88 5.96
CA ALA A 189 -5.75 -12.28 7.33
C ALA A 189 -6.13 -11.06 8.18
N LEU A 190 -5.38 -9.96 8.08
CA LEU A 190 -5.70 -8.70 8.74
C LEU A 190 -6.94 -8.02 8.17
N ALA A 191 -7.35 -8.33 6.94
CA ALA A 191 -8.53 -7.75 6.32
C ALA A 191 -9.85 -8.42 6.77
N VAL A 192 -9.79 -9.62 7.36
CA VAL A 192 -10.96 -10.40 7.78
C VAL A 192 -12.03 -9.58 8.52
N PRO A 193 -11.70 -8.69 9.49
CA PRO A 193 -12.70 -7.94 10.24
C PRO A 193 -13.63 -7.06 9.38
N PHE A 194 -13.16 -6.57 8.23
CA PHE A 194 -13.99 -5.79 7.30
C PHE A 194 -14.31 -6.54 6.01
N LEU A 195 -13.53 -7.56 5.65
CA LEU A 195 -13.83 -8.42 4.51
C LEU A 195 -15.02 -9.35 4.78
N ALA A 196 -15.16 -9.86 6.01
CA ALA A 196 -16.28 -10.71 6.40
C ALA A 196 -17.65 -10.02 6.24
N PRO A 197 -17.92 -8.84 6.85
CA PRO A 197 -19.19 -8.13 6.63
C PRO A 197 -19.39 -7.72 5.17
N PHE A 198 -18.32 -7.46 4.42
CA PHE A 198 -18.39 -7.16 3.00
C PHE A 198 -18.92 -8.36 2.19
N VAL A 199 -18.41 -9.55 2.47
CA VAL A 199 -18.90 -10.80 1.85
C VAL A 199 -20.35 -11.08 2.26
N VAL A 200 -20.71 -10.86 3.53
CA VAL A 200 -22.10 -11.02 3.98
C VAL A 200 -23.03 -10.05 3.25
N TRP A 201 -22.61 -8.80 3.05
CA TRP A 201 -23.36 -7.83 2.25
C TRP A 201 -23.54 -8.30 0.79
N LEU A 202 -22.48 -8.80 0.13
CA LEU A 202 -22.57 -9.33 -1.23
C LEU A 202 -23.57 -10.48 -1.36
N VAL A 203 -23.62 -11.37 -0.36
CA VAL A 203 -24.50 -12.55 -0.40
C VAL A 203 -25.95 -12.22 -0.03
N THR A 204 -26.15 -11.32 0.94
CA THR A 204 -27.48 -11.04 1.51
C THR A 204 -28.18 -9.84 0.90
N GLY A 205 -27.44 -8.90 0.28
CA GLY A 205 -27.94 -7.61 -0.18
C GLY A 205 -28.36 -6.65 0.94
N ALA A 206 -28.23 -7.03 2.21
CA ALA A 206 -28.71 -6.22 3.32
C ALA A 206 -27.77 -5.03 3.58
N ALA A 207 -28.28 -3.81 3.35
CA ALA A 207 -27.51 -2.56 3.39
C ALA A 207 -26.74 -2.32 4.70
N VAL A 208 -27.22 -2.85 5.83
CA VAL A 208 -26.55 -2.78 7.13
C VAL A 208 -25.11 -3.30 7.06
N TRP A 209 -24.88 -4.41 6.36
CA TRP A 209 -23.55 -5.03 6.26
C TRP A 209 -22.58 -4.22 5.41
N GLY A 210 -23.09 -3.47 4.43
CA GLY A 210 -22.28 -2.53 3.67
C GLY A 210 -21.76 -1.39 4.55
N TRP A 211 -22.60 -0.83 5.42
CA TRP A 211 -22.18 0.19 6.39
C TRP A 211 -21.29 -0.35 7.50
N VAL A 212 -21.52 -1.59 7.95
CA VAL A 212 -20.61 -2.28 8.88
C VAL A 212 -19.22 -2.44 8.26
N THR A 213 -19.14 -2.78 6.97
CA THR A 213 -17.88 -2.84 6.21
C THR A 213 -17.17 -1.49 6.22
N VAL A 214 -17.89 -0.39 6.00
CA VAL A 214 -17.32 0.97 6.07
C VAL A 214 -16.76 1.24 7.46
N ALA A 215 -17.57 1.06 8.51
CA ALA A 215 -17.17 1.35 9.88
C ALA A 215 -15.95 0.53 10.29
N LEU A 216 -15.97 -0.78 10.06
CA LEU A 216 -14.86 -1.67 10.39
C LEU A 216 -13.65 -1.44 9.50
N GLY A 217 -13.82 -1.19 8.21
CA GLY A 217 -12.72 -0.86 7.30
C GLY A 217 -11.93 0.35 7.78
N PHE A 218 -12.61 1.46 8.08
CA PHE A 218 -11.96 2.66 8.60
C PHE A 218 -11.37 2.45 10.00
N ALA A 219 -12.14 1.91 10.95
CA ALA A 219 -11.67 1.76 12.32
C ALA A 219 -10.51 0.77 12.43
N TRP A 220 -10.66 -0.42 11.84
CA TRP A 220 -9.64 -1.45 11.86
C TRP A 220 -8.41 -1.06 11.04
N GLY A 221 -8.60 -0.47 9.85
CA GLY A 221 -7.50 0.05 9.04
C GLY A 221 -6.69 1.10 9.78
N ALA A 222 -7.34 2.02 10.50
CA ALA A 222 -6.66 3.04 11.31
C ALA A 222 -5.90 2.44 12.50
N VAL A 223 -6.50 1.48 13.21
CA VAL A 223 -5.85 0.78 14.34
C VAL A 223 -4.64 -0.03 13.86
N ALA A 224 -4.79 -0.80 12.79
CA ALA A 224 -3.71 -1.60 12.21
C ALA A 224 -2.57 -0.72 11.69
N LEU A 225 -2.89 0.41 11.04
CA LEU A 225 -1.90 1.39 10.61
C LEU A 225 -1.13 1.96 11.81
N TRP A 226 -1.85 2.40 12.85
CA TRP A 226 -1.24 2.96 14.04
C TRP A 226 -0.33 1.94 14.76
N LEU A 227 -0.80 0.69 14.93
CA LEU A 227 -0.02 -0.39 15.53
C LEU A 227 1.21 -0.72 14.70
N GLY A 228 1.06 -0.89 13.38
CA GLY A 228 2.15 -1.19 12.46
C GLY A 228 3.23 -0.11 12.47
N VAL A 229 2.83 1.16 12.46
CA VAL A 229 3.75 2.29 12.60
C VAL A 229 4.45 2.29 13.96
N ARG A 230 3.73 2.04 15.06
CA ARG A 230 4.32 1.99 16.42
C ARG A 230 5.34 0.86 16.56
N LEU A 231 5.00 -0.33 16.06
CA LEU A 231 5.89 -1.50 16.12
C LEU A 231 7.10 -1.32 15.20
N GLY A 232 6.87 -0.85 13.96
CA GLY A 232 7.94 -0.53 13.03
C GLY A 232 8.87 0.56 13.54
N ALA A 233 8.32 1.60 14.18
CA ALA A 233 9.10 2.66 14.81
C ALA A 233 9.98 2.16 15.97
N ARG A 234 9.44 1.30 16.84
CA ARG A 234 10.20 0.69 17.94
C ARG A 234 11.37 -0.16 17.44
N TRP A 235 11.13 -0.94 16.39
CA TRP A 235 12.19 -1.73 15.77
C TRP A 235 13.25 -0.82 15.13
N TYR A 236 12.78 0.17 14.38
CA TYR A 236 13.62 1.17 13.76
C TYR A 236 14.56 1.84 14.78
N ASP A 237 14.01 2.38 15.88
CA ASP A 237 14.79 3.07 16.93
C ASP A 237 15.85 2.16 17.55
N ARG A 238 15.57 0.85 17.67
CA ARG A 238 16.50 -0.13 18.22
C ARG A 238 17.61 -0.51 17.23
N ALA A 239 17.29 -0.60 15.95
CA ALA A 239 18.11 -1.28 14.94
C ALA A 239 18.60 -0.36 13.81
N GLN A 240 18.65 0.97 14.03
CA GLN A 240 18.98 1.94 12.96
C GLN A 240 20.32 1.65 12.29
N ALA A 241 21.37 1.39 13.08
CA ALA A 241 22.72 1.14 12.56
C ALA A 241 22.80 -0.18 11.77
N GLU A 242 22.20 -1.24 12.31
CA GLU A 242 22.14 -2.57 11.67
C GLU A 242 21.34 -2.51 10.36
N THR A 243 20.23 -1.77 10.37
CA THR A 243 19.40 -1.53 9.19
C THR A 243 20.18 -0.77 8.13
N TYR A 244 20.93 0.27 8.51
CA TYR A 244 21.79 0.99 7.58
C TYR A 244 22.87 0.10 6.96
N GLN A 245 23.56 -0.71 7.77
CA GLN A 245 24.56 -1.65 7.28
C GLN A 245 23.97 -2.65 6.28
N ALA A 246 22.78 -3.21 6.57
CA ALA A 246 22.09 -4.13 5.68
C ALA A 246 21.73 -3.47 4.34
N VAL A 247 21.16 -2.26 4.39
CA VAL A 247 20.74 -1.50 3.20
C VAL A 247 21.93 -1.09 2.34
N ALA A 248 23.04 -0.67 2.96
CA ALA A 248 24.25 -0.24 2.26
C ALA A 248 25.04 -1.40 1.63
N ALA A 249 24.87 -2.62 2.13
CA ALA A 249 25.55 -3.82 1.63
C ALA A 249 24.97 -4.36 0.31
N PHE A 250 23.75 -3.96 -0.05
CA PHE A 250 23.12 -4.36 -1.32
C PHE A 250 23.72 -3.60 -2.51
#